data_AF-A0A2I3T8M9-F1
#
_entry.id   AF-A0A2I3T8M9-F1
#
_cell.length_a   1.000
_cell.length_b   1.000
_cell.length_c   1.000
_cell.angle_alpha   90.00
_cell.angle_beta   90.00
_cell.angle_gamma   90.00
#
_symmetry.space_group_name_H-M   'P 1'
#
loop_
_entity.id
_entity.type
_entity.pdbx_description
1 polymer ?
#
loop_
_entity_poly.entity_id
_entity_poly.type
_entity_poly.pdbx_seq_one_letter_code
_entity_poly.pdbx_strand_id
1 'polypeptide(L)'
;SREKMTKNQVNLTCLVKGFYPSDIAVEWESSGQPENNYNTTPTMLDSDGSFFLYSKLTVDKSRWQQGNVFSCSVMHEALHNHYTQKSLSLSPGK
;
A
#
# COMPACT_ATOMS: atom_id res chain seq x y z
N SER A 1 -4.06 31.01 -18.16
CA SER A 1 -4.80 30.46 -17.01
C SER A 1 -3.78 29.82 -16.07
N ARG A 2 -3.54 30.40 -14.88
CA ARG A 2 -2.63 29.79 -13.89
C ARG A 2 -3.36 28.59 -13.29
N GLU A 3 -3.15 27.42 -13.86
CA GLU A 3 -3.52 26.16 -13.21
C GLU A 3 -2.69 26.02 -11.94
N LYS A 4 -3.26 26.47 -10.82
CA LYS A 4 -2.87 25.97 -9.51
C LYS A 4 -3.22 24.47 -9.50
N MET A 5 -2.33 23.62 -10.01
CA MET A 5 -2.42 22.18 -9.79
C MET A 5 -2.05 21.90 -8.32
N THR A 6 -2.93 22.24 -7.39
CA THR A 6 -2.89 21.60 -6.08
C THR A 6 -3.21 20.14 -6.32
N LYS A 7 -2.21 19.25 -6.25
CA LYS A 7 -2.47 17.80 -6.25
C LYS A 7 -3.36 17.51 -5.04
N ASN A 8 -4.66 17.36 -5.29
CA ASN A 8 -5.69 17.06 -4.28
C ASN A 8 -5.63 15.59 -3.82
N GLN A 9 -4.60 14.85 -4.24
CA GLN A 9 -4.39 13.45 -3.92
C GLN A 9 -2.97 13.25 -3.41
N VAL A 10 -2.81 12.22 -2.58
CA VAL A 10 -1.53 11.73 -2.08
C VAL A 10 -1.38 10.25 -2.44
N ASN A 11 -0.13 9.79 -2.53
CA ASN A 11 0.18 8.38 -2.74
C ASN A 11 0.62 7.76 -1.42
N LEU A 12 -0.05 6.70 -1.01
CA LEU A 12 0.38 5.80 0.05
C LEU A 12 1.11 4.64 -0.61
N THR A 13 2.21 4.19 -0.03
CA THR A 13 3.05 3.15 -0.61
C THR A 13 3.29 2.03 0.38
N CYS A 14 3.02 0.80 -0.05
CA CYS A 14 3.31 -0.42 0.67
C CYS A 14 4.46 -1.13 -0.03
N LEU A 15 5.57 -1.30 0.68
CA LEU A 15 6.69 -2.14 0.25
C LEU A 15 6.50 -3.52 0.85
N VAL A 16 6.47 -4.54 -0.01
CA VAL A 16 6.52 -5.95 0.40
C VAL A 16 7.85 -6.50 -0.12
N LYS A 17 8.71 -7.03 0.74
CA LYS A 17 10.03 -7.55 0.36
C LYS A 17 10.41 -8.77 1.18
N GLY A 18 11.36 -9.56 0.66
CA GLY A 18 11.87 -10.73 1.37
C GLY A 18 10.97 -11.95 1.27
N PHE A 19 10.12 -12.03 0.24
CA PHE A 19 9.17 -13.14 0.07
C PHE A 19 9.59 -14.07 -1.07
N TYR A 20 9.25 -15.35 -0.95
CA TYR A 20 9.43 -16.38 -1.98
C TYR A 20 8.41 -17.49 -1.72
N PRO A 21 7.75 -18.06 -2.75
CA PRO A 21 7.85 -17.79 -4.19
C PRO A 21 7.21 -16.45 -4.58
N SER A 22 7.22 -16.12 -5.87
CA SER A 22 6.72 -14.85 -6.41
C SER A 22 5.20 -14.68 -6.36
N ASP A 23 4.43 -15.76 -6.17
CA ASP A 23 2.96 -15.69 -6.13
C ASP A 23 2.50 -14.99 -4.85
N ILE A 24 1.85 -13.84 -5.01
CA ILE A 24 1.43 -12.97 -3.91
C ILE A 24 0.21 -12.14 -4.32
N ALA A 25 -0.65 -11.82 -3.37
CA ALA A 25 -1.75 -10.86 -3.56
C ALA A 25 -1.62 -9.69 -2.57
N VAL A 26 -1.93 -8.48 -3.05
CA VAL A 26 -1.90 -7.25 -2.25
C VAL A 26 -3.17 -6.47 -2.48
N GLU A 27 -3.86 -6.13 -1.41
CA GLU A 27 -5.09 -5.35 -1.41
C GLU A 27 -4.99 -4.19 -0.42
N TRP A 28 -5.85 -3.20 -0.60
CA TRP A 28 -5.96 -2.06 0.29
C TRP A 28 -7.36 -1.94 0.86
N GLU A 29 -7.45 -1.49 2.11
CA GLU A 29 -8.73 -1.17 2.76
C GLU A 29 -8.62 0.10 3.62
N SER A 30 -9.75 0.75 3.86
CA SER A 30 -9.89 1.84 4.83
C SER A 30 -11.25 1.73 5.50
N SER A 31 -11.27 1.80 6.84
CA SER A 31 -12.51 1.69 7.64
C SER A 31 -13.35 0.43 7.33
N GLY A 32 -12.68 -0.70 7.07
CA GLY A 32 -13.33 -1.98 6.75
C GLY A 32 -13.95 -2.04 5.34
N GLN A 33 -13.62 -1.10 4.45
CA GLN A 33 -14.06 -1.09 3.06
C GLN A 33 -12.86 -1.19 2.11
N PRO A 34 -12.96 -1.92 1.00
CA PRO A 34 -11.88 -2.05 0.04
C PRO A 34 -11.60 -0.72 -0.67
N GLU A 35 -10.32 -0.42 -0.87
CA GLU A 35 -9.86 0.68 -1.72
C GLU A 35 -9.50 0.14 -3.09
N ASN A 36 -9.96 0.79 -4.16
CA ASN A 36 -9.77 0.29 -5.53
C ASN A 36 -8.78 1.10 -6.38
N ASN A 37 -8.40 2.30 -5.92
CA ASN A 37 -7.53 3.20 -6.70
C ASN A 37 -6.04 2.95 -6.40
N TYR A 38 -5.62 1.70 -6.48
CA TYR A 38 -4.24 1.29 -6.29
C TYR A 38 -3.68 0.58 -7.52
N ASN A 39 -2.36 0.59 -7.63
CA ASN A 39 -1.64 -0.19 -8.62
C ASN A 39 -0.45 -0.86 -7.93
N THR A 40 -0.26 -2.16 -8.20
CA THR A 40 0.81 -2.97 -7.66
C THR A 40 1.79 -3.31 -8.78
N THR A 41 3.07 -3.06 -8.55
CA THR A 41 4.12 -3.42 -9.51
C THR A 41 4.18 -4.94 -9.68
N PRO A 42 4.70 -5.45 -10.81
CA PRO A 42 5.14 -6.84 -10.89
C PRO A 42 6.13 -7.16 -9.77
N THR A 43 6.23 -8.45 -9.44
CA THR A 43 7.29 -8.94 -8.56
C THR A 43 8.64 -8.80 -9.24
N MET A 44 9.62 -8.34 -8.47
CA MET A 44 11.01 -8.16 -8.92
C MET A 44 11.92 -8.99 -8.02
N LEU A 45 12.94 -9.61 -8.62
CA LEU A 45 13.96 -10.36 -7.88
C LEU A 45 14.91 -9.38 -7.18
N ASP A 46 15.07 -9.52 -5.87
CA ASP A 46 16.05 -8.80 -5.06
C ASP A 46 17.43 -9.52 -5.14
N SER A 47 18.48 -8.82 -4.72
CA SER A 47 19.86 -9.31 -4.75
C SER A 47 20.12 -10.54 -3.86
N ASP A 48 19.28 -10.77 -2.87
CA ASP A 48 19.35 -11.92 -1.95
C ASP A 48 18.59 -13.16 -2.46
N GLY A 49 18.01 -13.09 -3.68
CA GLY A 49 17.24 -14.16 -4.28
C GLY A 49 15.78 -14.23 -3.85
N SER A 50 15.34 -13.34 -2.94
CA SER A 50 13.92 -13.15 -2.63
C SER A 50 13.25 -12.21 -3.63
N PHE A 51 11.92 -12.06 -3.54
CA PHE A 51 11.16 -11.10 -4.33
C PHE A 51 10.76 -9.87 -3.50
N PHE A 52 10.53 -8.78 -4.20
CA PHE A 52 9.90 -7.56 -3.67
C PHE A 52 8.94 -6.95 -4.68
N LEU A 53 8.02 -6.12 -4.20
CA LEU A 53 7.12 -5.30 -5.00
C LEU A 53 6.73 -4.01 -4.25
N TYR A 54 6.12 -3.08 -4.97
CA TYR A 54 5.47 -1.91 -4.38
C TYR A 54 4.00 -1.88 -4.77
N SER A 55 3.12 -1.59 -3.81
CA SER A 55 1.73 -1.21 -4.09
C SER A 55 1.50 0.25 -3.74
N LYS A 56 0.91 1.01 -4.67
CA LYS A 56 0.69 2.44 -4.56
C LYS A 56 -0.80 2.75 -4.60
N LEU A 57 -1.36 3.11 -3.45
CA LEU A 57 -2.73 3.57 -3.32
C LEU A 57 -2.79 5.09 -3.48
N THR A 58 -3.68 5.59 -4.33
CA THR A 58 -3.90 7.03 -4.55
C THR A 58 -5.19 7.47 -3.85
N VAL A 59 -5.09 8.34 -2.86
CA VAL A 59 -6.23 8.79 -2.03
C VAL A 59 -6.35 10.30 -2.05
N ASP A 60 -7.56 10.80 -1.82
CA ASP A 60 -7.77 12.24 -1.62
C ASP A 60 -6.99 12.72 -0.39
N LYS A 61 -6.33 13.87 -0.56
CA LYS A 61 -5.52 14.49 0.49
C LYS A 61 -6.36 14.78 1.74
N SER A 62 -7.64 15.12 1.58
CA SER A 62 -8.57 15.33 2.69
C SER A 62 -8.74 14.09 3.56
N ARG A 63 -8.93 12.91 2.96
CA ARG A 63 -9.07 11.63 3.67
C ARG A 63 -7.83 11.31 4.48
N TRP A 64 -6.65 11.51 3.88
CA TRP A 64 -5.38 11.35 4.57
C TRP A 64 -5.21 12.33 5.73
N GLN A 65 -5.51 13.62 5.51
CA GLN A 65 -5.39 14.67 6.53
C GLN A 65 -6.39 14.56 7.68
N GLN A 66 -7.54 13.90 7.45
CA GLN A 66 -8.51 13.57 8.50
C GLN A 66 -8.03 12.46 9.44
N GLY A 67 -6.87 11.85 9.16
CA GLY A 67 -6.32 10.78 9.98
C GLY A 67 -6.94 9.42 9.69
N ASN A 68 -7.58 9.25 8.52
CA ASN A 68 -8.09 7.94 8.12
C ASN A 68 -6.95 6.92 8.12
N VAL A 69 -7.27 5.72 8.62
CA VAL A 69 -6.36 4.59 8.61
C VAL A 69 -6.53 3.85 7.28
N PHE A 70 -5.42 3.60 6.62
CA PHE A 70 -5.34 2.80 5.40
C PHE A 70 -4.49 1.57 5.68
N SER A 71 -4.97 0.40 5.30
CA SER A 71 -4.28 -0.85 5.53
C SER A 71 -3.89 -1.50 4.20
N CYS A 72 -2.64 -1.92 4.11
CA CYS A 72 -2.13 -2.81 3.07
C CYS A 72 -2.22 -4.25 3.59
N SER A 73 -3.07 -5.05 2.96
CA SER A 73 -3.28 -6.47 3.24
C SER A 73 -2.47 -7.28 2.24
N VAL A 74 -1.72 -8.28 2.72
CA VAL A 74 -0.87 -9.13 1.89
C VAL A 74 -1.23 -10.58 2.13
N MET A 75 -1.48 -11.32 1.06
CA MET A 75 -1.66 -12.77 1.09
C MET A 75 -0.49 -13.47 0.40
N HIS A 76 0.14 -14.40 1.12
CA HIS A 76 1.33 -15.13 0.66
C HIS A 76 1.45 -16.45 1.42
N GLU A 77 1.90 -17.53 0.79
CA GLU A 77 1.95 -18.87 1.39
C GLU A 77 2.89 -18.98 2.60
N ALA A 78 3.91 -18.13 2.70
CA ALA A 78 4.87 -18.14 3.81
C ALA A 78 4.38 -17.38 5.05
N LEU A 79 3.25 -16.68 4.96
CA LEU A 79 2.67 -15.95 6.10
C LEU A 79 1.85 -16.89 6.98
N HIS A 80 1.81 -16.61 8.29
CA HIS A 80 0.89 -17.29 9.19
C HIS A 80 -0.55 -17.06 8.74
N ASN A 81 -1.34 -18.13 8.59
CA ASN A 81 -2.68 -18.11 7.98
C ASN A 81 -2.73 -17.48 6.58
N HIS A 82 -1.61 -17.48 5.86
CA HIS A 82 -1.42 -16.90 4.55
C HIS A 82 -1.78 -15.41 4.45
N TYR A 83 -1.75 -14.67 5.56
CA TYR A 83 -2.23 -13.29 5.61
C TYR A 83 -1.45 -12.42 6.59
N THR A 84 -1.19 -11.18 6.20
CA THR A 84 -0.73 -10.13 7.12
C THR A 84 -1.26 -8.77 6.68
N GLN A 85 -1.32 -7.82 7.62
CA GLN A 85 -1.78 -6.46 7.35
C GLN A 85 -0.88 -5.44 8.02
N LYS A 86 -0.61 -4.33 7.33
CA LYS A 86 0.06 -3.16 7.88
C LYS A 86 -0.76 -1.90 7.62
N SER A 87 -1.01 -1.15 8.69
CA SER A 87 -1.75 0.10 8.64
C SER A 87 -0.83 1.32 8.57
N LEU A 88 -1.31 2.35 7.88
CA LEU A 88 -0.68 3.64 7.69
C LEU A 88 -1.73 4.73 7.91
N SER A 89 -1.42 5.69 8.77
CA SER A 89 -2.22 6.88 9.02
C SER A 89 -1.30 8.08 9.19
N LEU A 90 -1.85 9.29 9.04
CA LEU A 90 -1.10 10.49 9.27
C LEU A 90 -0.68 10.54 10.75
N SER A 91 0.63 10.42 11.01
CA SER A 91 1.16 10.54 12.36
C SER A 91 1.02 11.99 12.83
N PRO A 92 0.42 12.26 14.01
CA PRO A 92 0.54 13.57 14.64
C PRO A 92 2.02 13.80 14.90
N GLY A 93 2.62 14.78 14.23
CA GLY A 93 3.97 15.23 14.55
C GLY A 93 4.01 15.72 16.00
N LYS A 94 5.14 15.48 16.66
CA LYS A 94 5.43 16.01 18.00
C LYS A 94 5.41 17.54 18.01
#